data_AF-A0AB38HVR7-F1
#
_entry.id   AF-A0AB38HVR7-F1
#
_cell.length_a   1.000
_cell.length_b   1.000
_cell.length_c   1.000
_cell.angle_alpha   90.00
_cell.angle_beta   90.00
_cell.angle_gamma   90.00
#
_symmetry.space_group_name_H-M   'P 1'
#
loop_
_entity.id
_entity.type
_entity.pdbx_description
1 polymer ?
#
loop_
_entity_poly.entity_id
_entity_poly.type
_entity_poly.pdbx_seq_one_letter_code
_entity_poly.pdbx_strand_id
1 'polypeptide(L)' 'MPDNCEGHRAGYEWAEENGIQSEDDCSGNSSSFEEGFRTYVEDSDRGAEYDDNGNEIDE' A
#
# COMPACT_ATOMS: atom_id res chain seq x y z
N MET A 1 13.03 8.66 8.24
CA MET A 1 12.66 9.07 6.87
C MET A 1 11.14 8.99 6.84
N PRO A 2 10.42 10.07 7.20
CA PRO A 2 9.01 9.94 7.60
C PRO A 2 7.97 10.14 6.48
N ASP A 3 8.34 10.10 5.20
CA ASP A 3 7.39 10.38 4.09
C ASP A 3 6.89 9.12 3.34
N ASN A 4 7.43 7.94 3.66
CA ASN A 4 7.06 6.69 2.96
C ASN A 4 5.81 6.01 3.53
N CYS A 5 5.39 6.40 4.73
CA CYS A 5 4.27 5.80 5.45
C CYS A 5 2.90 6.22 4.89
N GLU A 6 2.71 7.52 4.65
CA GLU A 6 1.44 8.07 4.12
C GLU A 6 1.15 7.60 2.70
N GLY A 7 2.20 7.49 1.87
CA GLY A 7 2.07 6.97 0.51
C GLY A 7 1.66 5.51 0.51
N HIS A 8 2.30 4.67 1.33
CA HIS A 8 1.93 3.25 1.47
C HIS A 8 0.48 3.12 1.87
N ARG A 9 0.07 3.76 2.97
CA ARG A 9 -1.31 3.69 3.46
C ARG A 9 -2.33 4.10 2.38
N ALA A 10 -2.07 5.22 1.70
CA ALA A 10 -2.92 5.69 0.62
C ALA A 10 -3.01 4.71 -0.55
N GLY A 11 -1.91 4.03 -0.89
CA GLY A 11 -1.87 2.99 -1.93
C GLY A 11 -2.72 1.77 -1.58
N TYR A 12 -2.60 1.30 -0.34
CA TYR A 12 -3.37 0.17 0.17
C TYR A 12 -4.86 0.49 0.23
N GLU A 13 -5.24 1.61 0.87
CA GLU A 13 -6.63 2.03 0.98
C GLU A 13 -7.26 2.25 -0.40
N TRP A 14 -6.53 2.86 -1.33
CA TRP A 14 -7.01 3.04 -2.69
C TRP A 14 -7.25 1.70 -3.40
N ALA A 15 -6.33 0.73 -3.26
CA ALA A 15 -6.49 -0.60 -3.83
C ALA A 15 -7.72 -1.32 -3.24
N GLU A 16 -7.91 -1.23 -1.93
CA GLU A 16 -9.06 -1.82 -1.23
C GLU A 16 -10.38 -1.18 -1.68
N GLU A 17 -10.47 0.14 -1.68
CA GLU A 17 -11.69 0.87 -2.07
C GLU A 17 -12.07 0.64 -3.53
N ASN A 18 -11.08 0.48 -4.41
CA ASN A 18 -11.30 0.20 -5.83
C ASN A 18 -11.40 -1.31 -6.13
N GLY A 19 -11.17 -2.18 -5.15
CA GLY A 19 -11.20 -3.63 -5.29
C GLY A 19 -10.14 -4.18 -6.24
N ILE A 20 -8.95 -3.58 -6.22
CA ILE A 20 -7.87 -3.89 -7.13
C ILE A 20 -7.15 -5.15 -6.70
N GLN A 21 -7.13 -6.16 -7.57
CA GLN A 21 -6.51 -7.46 -7.29
C GLN A 21 -5.34 -7.76 -8.25
N SER A 22 -4.92 -6.79 -9.04
CA SER A 22 -3.92 -6.98 -10.08
C SER A 22 -2.92 -5.84 -10.07
N GLU A 23 -1.64 -6.20 -10.11
CA GLU A 23 -0.52 -5.25 -10.14
C GLU A 23 -0.55 -4.32 -11.36
N ASP A 24 -1.15 -4.79 -12.47
CA ASP A 24 -1.37 -4.01 -13.69
C ASP A 24 -2.29 -2.78 -13.50
N ASP A 25 -3.18 -2.81 -12.50
CA ASP A 25 -4.07 -1.69 -12.18
C ASP A 25 -3.41 -0.68 -11.19
N CYS A 26 -2.13 -0.89 -10.86
CA CYS A 26 -1.36 0.03 -10.04
C CYS A 26 -1.12 1.35 -10.80
N SER A 27 -2.01 2.32 -10.61
CA SER A 27 -1.86 3.68 -11.17
C SER A 27 -1.16 4.60 -10.18
N GLY A 28 -0.06 4.13 -9.58
CA GLY A 28 0.67 4.86 -8.57
C GLY A 28 1.47 6.03 -9.14
N ASN A 29 1.33 7.21 -8.54
CA ASN A 29 2.14 8.40 -8.91
C ASN A 29 3.48 8.48 -8.15
N SER A 30 3.65 7.69 -7.10
CA SER A 30 4.80 7.72 -6.19
C SER A 30 5.17 6.30 -5.77
N SER A 31 6.47 6.03 -5.60
CA SER A 31 6.98 4.71 -5.23
C SER A 31 6.33 4.14 -3.95
N SER A 32 6.12 4.99 -2.94
CA SER A 32 5.52 4.59 -1.66
C SER A 32 4.03 4.22 -1.82
N PHE A 33 3.32 4.86 -2.75
CA PHE A 33 1.94 4.48 -3.09
C PHE A 33 1.89 3.11 -3.77
N GLU A 34 2.81 2.88 -4.70
CA GLU A 34 2.90 1.58 -5.36
C GLU A 34 3.26 0.45 -4.39
N GLU A 35 4.07 0.73 -3.35
CA GLU A 35 4.39 -0.23 -2.28
C GLU A 35 3.13 -0.68 -1.54
N GLY A 36 2.31 0.25 -1.04
CA GLY A 36 1.11 -0.15 -0.31
C GLY A 36 0.02 -0.74 -1.18
N PHE A 37 -0.07 -0.30 -2.43
CA PHE A 37 -0.91 -0.96 -3.41
C PHE A 37 -0.49 -2.41 -3.65
N ARG A 38 0.80 -2.66 -3.87
CA ARG A 38 1.32 -4.03 -4.10
C ARG A 38 1.14 -4.88 -2.85
N THR A 39 1.32 -4.29 -1.67
CA THR A 39 1.03 -4.96 -0.40
C THR A 39 -0.41 -5.45 -0.34
N TYR A 40 -1.42 -4.65 -0.73
CA TYR A 40 -2.81 -5.10 -0.80
C TYR A 40 -3.02 -6.22 -1.84
N VAL A 41 -2.41 -6.08 -3.02
CA VAL A 41 -2.57 -7.04 -4.11
C VAL A 41 -1.89 -8.38 -3.80
N GLU A 42 -0.72 -8.36 -3.17
CA GLU A 42 0.00 -9.55 -2.72
C GLU A 42 -0.65 -10.16 -1.46
N ASP A 43 -1.06 -9.31 -0.50
CA ASP A 43 -1.56 -9.73 0.80
C ASP A 43 -2.60 -8.75 1.38
N SER A 44 -3.84 -8.90 0.92
CA SER A 44 -4.98 -8.07 1.33
C SER A 44 -5.43 -8.26 2.78
N ASP A 45 -4.90 -9.28 3.48
CA ASP A 45 -5.18 -9.56 4.89
C ASP A 45 -4.19 -8.85 5.82
N ARG A 46 -3.08 -8.34 5.27
CA ARG A 46 -2.00 -7.71 6.04
C ARG A 46 -2.43 -6.36 6.64
N GLY A 47 -3.17 -5.56 5.90
CA GLY A 47 -3.67 -4.25 6.34
C GLY A 47 -2.72 -3.08 6.01
N ALA A 48 -3.31 -1.89 5.78
CA ALA A 48 -2.60 -0.64 5.44
C ALA A 48 -1.68 -0.11 6.55
N GLU A 49 -1.75 -0.71 7.73
CA GLU A 49 -0.99 -0.32 8.92
C GLU A 49 0.36 -1.04 9.03
N TYR A 50 0.75 -1.91 8.08
CA TYR A 50 2.03 -2.61 8.10
C TYR A 50 2.84 -2.39 6.81
N ASP A 51 4.11 -2.05 6.97
CA ASP A 51 5.09 -1.88 5.88
C ASP A 51 5.46 -3.23 5.26
N ASP A 52 6.09 -3.23 4.08
CA ASP A 52 6.63 -4.40 3.37
C ASP A 52 7.54 -5.27 4.26
N ASN A 53 8.20 -4.68 5.25
CA ASN A 53 9.01 -5.39 6.25
C ASN A 53 8.23 -6.05 7.40
N GLY A 54 6.92 -5.84 7.47
CA GLY A 54 6.03 -6.41 8.50
C GLY A 54 6.06 -5.64 9.81
N ASN A 55 6.54 -4.40 9.74
CA ASN A 55 6.52 -3.48 10.87
C ASN A 55 5.26 -2.63 10.79
N GLU A 56 4.68 -2.31 11.93
CA GLU A 56 3.61 -1.31 12.02
C GLU A 56 4.14 0.03 11.45
N ILE A 57 3.38 0.61 10.53
CA ILE A 57 3.59 1.93 9.96
C ILE A 57 3.21 2.94 11.05
N ASP A 58 4.18 3.38 11.85
CA ASP A 58 4.00 4.44 12.86
C ASP A 58 3.91 5.80 12.15
N GLU A 59 2.85 6.55 12.45
CA GLU A 59 2.46 7.86 11.87
C GLU A 59 3.48 8.99 12.13
#